data_AF-A0AAP7IG05-F1
#
_entry.id   AF-A0AAP7IG05-F1
#
_cell.length_a   1.000
_cell.length_b   1.000
_cell.length_c   1.000
_cell.angle_alpha   90.00
_cell.angle_beta   90.00
_cell.angle_gamma   90.00
#
_symmetry.space_group_name_H-M   'P 1'
#
loop_
_entity.id
_entity.type
_entity.pdbx_description
1 polymer ?
#
loop_
_entity_poly.entity_id
_entity_poly.type
_entity_poly.pdbx_seq_one_letter_code
_entity_poly.pdbx_strand_id
1 'polypeptide(L)'
;MTISEAKIKQLENKFDEAFDDNNGLELGKRFRTDDEATAEEIIDQALKSESFPMDANIYNVTADILIHKGRSTEDWAEHYINDKDISDEESFQTALNDDVYYFISENLEKTQIEVDIRDNLAVWLDKHGTVEYLESKMENEYEVIIIQEMIELQEPIEVQQKVKQALSEEGFPENVTADDVDYSVYDIKLTESFESLAERHIDDIEKHGGVDKYIKEQFYKDIINENLYTFSVDIESDREDFE
;
A
#
# COMPACT_ATOMS: atom_id res chain seq x y z
N MET A 1 -20.12 -29.69 45.79
CA MET A 1 -19.76 -28.63 46.76
C MET A 1 -19.68 -27.34 45.98
N THR A 2 -20.26 -26.25 46.47
CA THR A 2 -20.17 -24.96 45.78
C THR A 2 -18.76 -24.40 45.98
N ILE A 3 -18.05 -24.07 44.89
CA ILE A 3 -16.79 -23.32 44.97
C ILE A 3 -17.07 -22.02 45.73
N SER A 4 -16.19 -21.65 46.66
CA SER A 4 -16.39 -20.43 47.44
C SER A 4 -16.19 -19.17 46.59
N GLU A 5 -16.89 -18.09 46.91
CA GLU A 5 -16.73 -16.79 46.25
C GLU A 5 -15.26 -16.31 46.24
N ALA A 6 -14.52 -16.60 47.33
CA ALA A 6 -13.10 -16.27 47.44
C ALA A 6 -12.22 -16.99 46.39
N LYS A 7 -12.64 -18.16 45.91
CA LYS A 7 -11.94 -18.92 44.87
C LYS A 7 -12.29 -18.42 43.47
N ILE A 8 -13.56 -18.10 43.22
CA ILE A 8 -13.99 -17.47 41.96
C ILE A 8 -13.18 -16.19 41.72
N LYS A 9 -13.00 -15.38 42.77
CA LYS A 9 -12.19 -14.17 42.73
C LYS A 9 -10.71 -14.37 42.37
N GLN A 10 -10.12 -15.53 42.67
CA GLN A 10 -8.73 -15.82 42.27
C GLN A 10 -8.64 -16.08 40.77
N LEU A 11 -9.62 -16.76 40.19
CA LEU A 11 -9.70 -16.96 38.74
C LEU A 11 -10.07 -15.66 38.02
N GLU A 12 -10.98 -14.87 38.58
CA GLU A 12 -11.33 -13.52 38.08
C GLU A 12 -10.07 -12.67 37.90
N ASN A 13 -9.25 -12.54 38.94
CA ASN A 13 -7.99 -11.79 38.87
C ASN A 13 -7.06 -12.29 37.77
N LYS A 14 -7.02 -13.61 37.54
CA LYS A 14 -6.17 -14.21 36.50
C LYS A 14 -6.68 -13.89 35.09
N PHE A 15 -8.00 -13.88 34.90
CA PHE A 15 -8.59 -13.40 33.65
C PHE A 15 -8.36 -11.90 33.47
N ASP A 16 -8.48 -11.08 34.53
CA ASP A 16 -8.17 -9.65 34.47
C ASP A 16 -6.70 -9.42 34.09
N GLU A 17 -5.77 -10.11 34.74
CA GLU A 17 -4.34 -10.05 34.39
C GLU A 17 -4.09 -10.42 32.92
N ALA A 18 -4.75 -11.46 32.42
CA ALA A 18 -4.61 -11.89 31.03
C ALA A 18 -5.17 -10.85 30.03
N PHE A 19 -6.35 -10.27 30.28
CA PHE A 19 -6.96 -9.28 29.40
C PHE A 19 -6.32 -7.89 29.51
N ASP A 20 -5.79 -7.53 30.67
CA ASP A 20 -5.18 -6.22 30.91
C ASP A 20 -3.69 -6.19 30.50
N ASP A 21 -3.06 -7.34 30.24
CA ASP A 21 -1.65 -7.41 29.81
C ASP A 21 -1.43 -6.66 28.49
N ASN A 22 -0.65 -5.59 28.56
CA ASN A 22 -0.48 -4.58 27.51
C ASN A 22 -1.81 -4.18 26.83
N ASN A 23 -2.89 -4.07 27.61
CA ASN A 23 -4.22 -3.75 27.11
C ASN A 23 -4.70 -4.72 26.01
N GLY A 24 -4.56 -6.03 26.23
CA GLY A 24 -5.02 -7.07 25.30
C GLY A 24 -4.07 -7.39 24.14
N LEU A 25 -2.95 -6.66 24.03
CA LEU A 25 -1.96 -6.84 22.97
C LEU A 25 -1.22 -8.17 23.06
N GLU A 26 -0.86 -8.63 24.26
CA GLU A 26 -0.11 -9.91 24.39
C GLU A 26 -0.98 -11.11 24.03
N LEU A 27 -2.27 -11.08 24.38
CA LEU A 27 -3.24 -12.08 23.91
C LEU A 27 -3.33 -12.08 22.39
N GLY A 28 -3.44 -10.90 21.77
CA GLY A 28 -3.53 -10.79 20.31
C GLY A 28 -2.26 -11.25 19.58
N LYS A 29 -1.06 -10.93 20.09
CA LYS A 29 0.21 -11.42 19.53
C LYS A 29 0.32 -12.95 19.60
N ARG A 30 -0.09 -13.52 20.74
CA ARG A 30 -0.07 -14.97 20.91
C ARG A 30 -1.11 -15.64 20.01
N PHE A 31 -2.32 -15.08 19.95
CA PHE A 31 -3.37 -15.53 19.04
C PHE A 31 -2.91 -15.54 17.59
N ARG A 32 -2.29 -14.46 17.13
CA ARG A 32 -1.69 -14.38 15.78
C ARG A 32 -0.66 -15.47 15.51
N THR A 33 0.07 -15.91 16.53
CA THR A 33 1.09 -16.97 16.39
C THR A 33 0.47 -18.37 16.37
N ASP A 34 -0.55 -18.60 17.19
CA ASP A 34 -1.17 -19.92 17.34
C ASP A 34 -2.23 -20.21 16.26
N ASP A 35 -2.92 -19.18 15.77
CA ASP A 35 -3.93 -19.25 14.71
C ASP A 35 -3.77 -18.10 13.70
N GLU A 36 -2.69 -18.19 12.93
CA GLU A 36 -2.34 -17.20 11.90
C GLU A 36 -3.44 -17.02 10.85
N ALA A 37 -4.14 -18.10 10.48
CA ALA A 37 -5.19 -18.06 9.46
C ALA A 37 -6.38 -17.20 9.91
N THR A 38 -6.88 -17.42 11.13
CA THR A 38 -7.98 -16.60 11.67
C THR A 38 -7.52 -15.16 11.92
N ALA A 39 -6.27 -14.97 12.36
CA ALA A 39 -5.71 -13.63 12.56
C ALA A 39 -5.60 -12.84 11.24
N GLU A 40 -5.18 -13.49 10.15
CA GLU A 40 -5.16 -12.92 8.80
C GLU A 40 -6.57 -12.51 8.37
N GLU A 41 -7.58 -13.37 8.54
CA GLU A 41 -8.97 -13.02 8.22
C GLU A 41 -9.49 -11.80 8.99
N ILE A 42 -9.17 -11.70 10.29
CA ILE A 42 -9.57 -10.57 11.14
C ILE A 42 -8.90 -9.28 10.66
N ILE A 43 -7.60 -9.31 10.39
CA ILE A 43 -6.86 -8.13 9.93
C ILE A 43 -7.32 -7.71 8.54
N ASP A 44 -7.54 -8.65 7.61
CA ASP A 44 -8.03 -8.35 6.26
C ASP A 44 -9.41 -7.67 6.28
N GLN A 45 -10.30 -8.08 7.19
CA GLN A 45 -11.58 -7.43 7.37
C GLN A 45 -11.42 -5.99 7.88
N ALA A 46 -10.51 -5.76 8.82
CA ALA A 46 -10.22 -4.42 9.32
C ALA A 46 -9.60 -3.52 8.24
N LEU A 47 -8.62 -4.03 7.48
CA LEU A 47 -8.00 -3.33 6.36
C LEU A 47 -9.02 -2.91 5.30
N LYS A 48 -9.92 -3.82 4.91
CA LYS A 48 -11.03 -3.51 4.00
C LYS A 48 -11.95 -2.42 4.54
N SER A 49 -12.23 -2.43 5.84
CA SER A 49 -13.08 -1.41 6.48
C SER A 49 -12.43 -0.03 6.48
N GLU A 50 -11.09 0.02 6.55
CA GLU A 50 -10.27 1.24 6.45
C GLU A 50 -9.89 1.59 4.99
N SER A 51 -10.52 0.95 4.00
CA SER A 51 -10.30 1.20 2.56
C SER A 51 -8.89 0.91 2.05
N PHE A 52 -8.11 0.07 2.74
CA PHE A 52 -6.87 -0.45 2.19
C PHE A 52 -7.15 -1.35 0.98
N PRO A 53 -6.26 -1.37 -0.03
CA PRO A 53 -6.43 -2.20 -1.23
C PRO A 53 -6.29 -3.68 -0.89
N MET A 54 -6.75 -4.55 -1.81
CA MET A 54 -6.72 -6.01 -1.62
C MET A 54 -5.32 -6.59 -1.42
N ASP A 55 -4.28 -5.91 -1.91
CA ASP A 55 -2.89 -6.33 -1.76
C ASP A 55 -2.32 -6.01 -0.37
N ALA A 56 -3.00 -5.15 0.40
CA ALA A 56 -2.64 -4.90 1.79
C ALA A 56 -3.06 -6.07 2.67
N ASN A 57 -2.13 -6.56 3.50
CA ASN A 57 -2.31 -7.73 4.34
C ASN A 57 -1.42 -7.65 5.60
N ILE A 58 -1.51 -8.67 6.44
CA ILE A 58 -0.78 -8.80 7.71
C ILE A 58 0.77 -8.77 7.58
N TYR A 59 1.32 -9.00 6.39
CA TYR A 59 2.78 -9.04 6.14
C TYR A 59 3.34 -7.71 5.65
N ASN A 60 2.51 -6.85 5.05
CA ASN A 60 2.93 -5.55 4.51
C ASN A 60 2.25 -4.34 5.19
N VAL A 61 1.39 -4.58 6.19
CA VAL A 61 0.81 -3.55 7.06
C VAL A 61 1.21 -3.76 8.51
N THR A 62 1.54 -2.67 9.21
CA THR A 62 1.68 -2.67 10.67
C THR A 62 0.31 -2.69 11.34
N ALA A 63 -0.21 -3.87 11.66
CA ALA A 63 -1.45 -4.07 12.38
C ALA A 63 -1.28 -5.02 13.58
N ASP A 64 -1.94 -4.69 14.69
CA ASP A 64 -2.01 -5.53 15.88
C ASP A 64 -3.47 -5.90 16.19
N ILE A 65 -3.68 -7.12 16.69
CA ILE A 65 -4.95 -7.56 17.24
C ILE A 65 -4.94 -7.26 18.74
N LEU A 66 -6.01 -6.63 19.23
CA LEU A 66 -6.25 -6.38 20.64
C LEU A 66 -7.44 -7.23 21.08
N ILE A 67 -7.22 -8.11 22.05
CA ILE A 67 -8.28 -8.99 22.58
C ILE A 67 -8.68 -8.48 23.96
N HIS A 68 -9.87 -7.90 24.03
CA HIS A 68 -10.46 -7.39 25.25
C HIS A 68 -11.56 -8.32 25.78
N LYS A 69 -11.86 -8.16 27.07
CA LYS A 69 -12.99 -8.85 27.67
C LYS A 69 -14.32 -8.34 27.08
N GLY A 70 -15.08 -9.23 26.44
CA GLY A 70 -16.43 -8.92 25.94
C GLY A 70 -17.53 -9.03 27.01
N ARG A 71 -17.16 -9.48 28.22
CA ARG A 71 -18.01 -9.68 29.40
C ARG A 71 -17.18 -9.49 30.67
N SER A 72 -17.81 -9.56 31.84
CA SER A 72 -17.08 -9.44 33.10
C SER A 72 -16.10 -10.60 33.31
N THR A 73 -15.01 -10.37 34.05
CA THR A 73 -14.04 -11.43 34.40
C THR A 73 -14.60 -12.43 35.40
N GLU A 74 -15.59 -12.04 36.19
CA GLU A 74 -16.41 -12.96 36.99
C GLU A 74 -17.14 -13.97 36.09
N ASP A 75 -17.82 -13.51 35.03
CA ASP A 75 -18.47 -14.39 34.06
C ASP A 75 -17.48 -15.33 33.35
N TRP A 76 -16.25 -14.86 33.08
CA TRP A 76 -15.18 -15.70 32.52
C TRP A 76 -14.74 -16.78 33.49
N ALA A 77 -14.52 -16.42 34.76
CA ALA A 77 -14.13 -17.36 35.82
C ALA A 77 -15.20 -18.42 36.07
N GLU A 78 -16.48 -18.02 36.17
CA GLU A 78 -17.60 -18.94 36.29
C GLU A 78 -17.74 -19.84 35.07
N HIS A 79 -17.55 -19.29 33.86
CA HIS A 79 -17.58 -20.09 32.64
C HIS A 79 -16.46 -21.14 32.61
N TYR A 80 -15.25 -20.77 33.02
CA TYR A 80 -14.11 -21.70 33.11
C TYR A 80 -14.39 -22.84 34.09
N ILE A 81 -14.90 -22.51 35.28
CA ILE A 81 -15.27 -23.51 36.31
C ILE A 81 -16.29 -24.51 35.75
N ASN A 82 -17.32 -24.01 35.08
CA ASN A 82 -18.40 -24.84 34.54
C ASN A 82 -17.93 -25.69 33.36
N ASP A 83 -17.09 -25.14 32.46
CA ASP A 83 -16.58 -25.85 31.29
C ASP A 83 -15.58 -26.97 31.67
N LYS A 84 -14.72 -26.70 32.66
CA LYS A 84 -13.72 -27.67 33.16
C LYS A 84 -14.25 -28.61 34.26
N ASP A 85 -15.54 -28.54 34.60
CA ASP A 85 -16.20 -29.33 35.65
C ASP A 85 -15.45 -29.30 37.00
N ILE A 86 -14.99 -28.11 37.39
CA ILE A 86 -14.21 -27.92 38.63
C ILE A 86 -15.15 -28.03 39.83
N SER A 87 -14.98 -29.07 40.63
CA SER A 87 -15.89 -29.36 41.76
C SER A 87 -15.18 -29.65 43.09
N ASP A 88 -13.85 -29.74 43.08
CA ASP A 88 -13.00 -30.08 44.22
C ASP A 88 -11.76 -29.17 44.33
N GLU A 89 -10.96 -29.36 45.39
CA GLU A 89 -9.77 -28.52 45.63
C GLU A 89 -8.63 -28.81 44.65
N GLU A 90 -8.42 -30.07 44.27
CA GLU A 90 -7.31 -30.48 43.41
C GLU A 90 -7.53 -29.97 41.98
N SER A 91 -8.76 -30.09 41.46
CA SER A 91 -9.14 -29.50 40.18
C SER A 91 -9.03 -27.98 40.19
N PHE A 92 -9.39 -27.32 41.28
CA PHE A 92 -9.25 -25.86 41.41
C PHE A 92 -7.78 -25.40 41.44
N GLN A 93 -6.90 -26.11 42.15
CA GLN A 93 -5.47 -25.79 42.15
C GLN A 93 -4.84 -26.01 40.77
N THR A 94 -5.32 -26.99 40.01
CA THR A 94 -4.89 -27.19 38.61
C THR A 94 -5.30 -25.99 37.75
N ALA A 95 -6.56 -25.57 37.84
CA ALA A 95 -7.06 -24.39 37.12
C ALA A 95 -6.32 -23.09 37.43
N LEU A 96 -5.86 -22.90 38.66
CA LEU A 96 -5.01 -21.76 39.03
C LEU A 96 -3.62 -21.80 38.38
N ASN A 97 -3.13 -22.97 38.00
CA ASN A 97 -1.86 -23.13 37.29
C ASN A 97 -2.02 -23.21 35.76
N ASP A 98 -3.24 -23.41 35.26
CA ASP A 98 -3.52 -23.51 33.82
C ASP A 98 -3.25 -22.21 33.08
N ASP A 99 -2.91 -22.28 31.80
CA ASP A 99 -2.81 -21.08 30.99
C ASP A 99 -4.19 -20.70 30.45
N VAL A 100 -4.79 -19.64 31.01
CA VAL A 100 -6.14 -19.19 30.64
C VAL A 100 -6.24 -18.72 29.20
N TYR A 101 -5.10 -18.43 28.54
CA TYR A 101 -5.07 -18.07 27.14
C TYR A 101 -5.79 -19.07 26.25
N TYR A 102 -5.54 -20.38 26.40
CA TYR A 102 -6.15 -21.38 25.51
C TYR A 102 -7.67 -21.38 25.64
N PHE A 103 -8.18 -21.17 26.86
CA PHE A 103 -9.61 -21.05 27.09
C PHE A 103 -10.20 -19.77 26.48
N ILE A 104 -9.48 -18.64 26.56
CA ILE A 104 -9.89 -17.38 25.91
C ILE A 104 -9.91 -17.58 24.38
N SER A 105 -8.89 -18.22 23.81
CA SER A 105 -8.77 -18.49 22.37
C SER A 105 -9.85 -19.46 21.86
N GLU A 106 -10.27 -20.44 22.66
CA GLU A 106 -11.38 -21.34 22.32
C GLU A 106 -12.75 -20.64 22.39
N ASN A 107 -12.83 -19.46 23.01
CA ASN A 107 -14.05 -18.72 23.27
C ASN A 107 -13.97 -17.27 22.76
N LEU A 108 -13.27 -17.04 21.64
CA LEU A 108 -13.07 -15.71 21.06
C LEU A 108 -14.39 -14.99 20.77
N GLU A 109 -15.47 -15.71 20.50
CA GLU A 109 -16.80 -15.15 20.29
C GLU A 109 -17.37 -14.40 21.51
N LYS A 110 -16.78 -14.61 22.69
CA LYS A 110 -17.12 -13.93 23.95
C LYS A 110 -16.14 -12.80 24.30
N THR A 111 -15.16 -12.55 23.44
CA THR A 111 -14.21 -11.44 23.55
C THR A 111 -14.66 -10.26 22.70
N GLN A 112 -14.10 -9.10 22.97
CA GLN A 112 -14.17 -7.95 22.08
C GLN A 112 -12.83 -7.84 21.37
N ILE A 113 -12.81 -8.09 20.06
CA ILE A 113 -11.61 -8.01 19.23
C ILE A 113 -11.59 -6.65 18.54
N GLU A 114 -10.46 -5.96 18.67
CA GLU A 114 -10.16 -4.70 17.98
C GLU A 114 -8.87 -4.89 17.16
N VAL A 115 -8.76 -4.21 16.02
CA VAL A 115 -7.54 -4.21 15.21
C VAL A 115 -6.99 -2.79 15.18
N ASP A 116 -5.77 -2.62 15.70
CA ASP A 116 -5.03 -1.36 15.69
C ASP A 116 -4.14 -1.31 14.44
N ILE A 117 -4.63 -0.66 13.39
CA ILE A 117 -3.88 -0.40 12.15
C ILE A 117 -3.06 0.88 12.34
N ARG A 118 -1.73 0.74 12.39
CA ARG A 118 -0.81 1.86 12.65
C ARG A 118 -0.27 2.52 11.40
N ASP A 119 -0.39 1.85 10.25
CA ASP A 119 0.01 2.42 8.98
C ASP A 119 -1.03 3.43 8.49
N ASN A 120 -0.55 4.52 7.91
CA ASN A 120 -1.40 5.48 7.23
C ASN A 120 -1.61 5.02 5.77
N LEU A 121 -2.86 4.95 5.31
CA LEU A 121 -3.20 4.52 3.96
C LEU A 121 -2.44 5.27 2.87
N ALA A 122 -2.29 6.59 2.96
CA ALA A 122 -1.60 7.38 1.95
C ALA A 122 -0.09 7.07 1.93
N VAL A 123 0.51 6.86 3.10
CA VAL A 123 1.92 6.45 3.20
C VAL A 123 2.12 5.04 2.65
N TRP A 124 1.16 4.14 2.91
CA TRP A 124 1.20 2.78 2.39
C TRP A 124 1.07 2.79 0.85
N LEU A 125 0.11 3.54 0.30
CA LEU A 125 -0.08 3.69 -1.14
C LEU A 125 1.13 4.32 -1.83
N ASP A 126 1.78 5.31 -1.21
CA ASP A 126 3.01 5.86 -1.75
C ASP A 126 4.15 4.82 -1.74
N LYS A 127 4.28 4.04 -0.67
CA LYS A 127 5.36 3.05 -0.56
C LYS A 127 5.19 1.86 -1.49
N HIS A 128 3.98 1.31 -1.58
CA HIS A 128 3.68 0.07 -2.28
C HIS A 128 3.12 0.30 -3.68
N GLY A 129 2.30 1.34 -3.85
CA GLY A 129 1.56 1.62 -5.07
C GLY A 129 0.34 0.72 -5.22
N THR A 130 -0.63 1.21 -6.00
CA THR A 130 -1.61 0.39 -6.73
C THR A 130 -1.67 0.93 -8.15
N VAL A 131 -2.16 0.15 -9.12
CA VAL A 131 -2.33 0.62 -10.51
C VAL A 131 -3.14 1.92 -10.52
N GLU A 132 -4.29 1.94 -9.84
CA GLU A 132 -5.17 3.12 -9.76
C GLU A 132 -4.47 4.34 -9.13
N TYR A 133 -3.72 4.14 -8.05
CA TYR A 133 -3.02 5.24 -7.37
C TYR A 133 -1.85 5.77 -8.22
N LEU A 134 -1.09 4.87 -8.85
CA LEU A 134 0.01 5.21 -9.73
C LEU A 134 -0.48 5.94 -10.99
N GLU A 135 -1.53 5.44 -11.64
CA GLU A 135 -2.20 6.09 -12.77
C GLU A 135 -2.60 7.51 -12.40
N SER A 136 -3.33 7.68 -11.30
CA SER A 136 -3.77 9.00 -10.85
C SER A 136 -2.58 9.93 -10.58
N LYS A 137 -1.50 9.41 -9.99
CA LYS A 137 -0.28 10.18 -9.76
C LYS A 137 0.42 10.56 -11.06
N MET A 138 0.53 9.65 -12.02
CA MET A 138 1.07 9.93 -13.35
C MET A 138 0.25 11.03 -14.05
N GLU A 139 -1.08 10.92 -14.06
CA GLU A 139 -1.95 11.91 -14.70
C GLU A 139 -1.82 13.31 -14.06
N ASN A 140 -1.74 13.37 -12.73
CA ASN A 140 -1.65 14.63 -12.00
C ASN A 140 -0.28 15.32 -12.10
N GLU A 141 0.80 14.54 -12.21
CA GLU A 141 2.18 15.04 -12.20
C GLU A 141 2.78 15.12 -13.61
N TYR A 142 2.05 14.66 -14.64
CA TYR A 142 2.49 14.73 -16.03
C TYR A 142 2.47 16.17 -16.55
N GLU A 143 3.65 16.67 -16.88
CA GLU A 143 3.87 17.99 -17.46
C GLU A 143 4.52 17.83 -18.84
N VAL A 144 3.79 18.25 -19.88
CA VAL A 144 4.25 18.17 -21.27
C VAL A 144 5.60 18.89 -21.47
N ILE A 145 5.84 19.98 -20.75
CA ILE A 145 7.08 20.75 -20.87
C ILE A 145 8.32 19.95 -20.43
N ILE A 146 8.18 19.08 -19.42
CA ILE A 146 9.28 18.23 -18.95
C ILE A 146 9.64 17.20 -20.03
N ILE A 147 8.65 16.60 -20.68
CA ILE A 147 8.90 15.69 -21.81
C ILE A 147 9.53 16.43 -22.97
N GLN A 148 9.05 17.63 -23.31
CA GLN A 148 9.62 18.42 -24.39
C GLN A 148 11.12 18.61 -24.19
N GLU A 149 11.53 19.09 -23.01
CA GLU A 149 12.93 19.29 -22.66
C GLU A 149 13.73 17.97 -22.76
N MET A 150 13.13 16.85 -22.34
CA MET A 150 13.79 15.55 -22.42
C MET A 150 13.94 15.03 -23.86
N ILE A 151 12.96 15.23 -24.74
CA ILE A 151 13.04 14.88 -26.16
C ILE A 151 14.17 15.67 -26.83
N GLU A 152 14.20 16.99 -26.63
CA GLU A 152 15.21 17.87 -27.20
C GLU A 152 16.64 17.50 -26.75
N LEU A 153 16.79 17.06 -25.49
CA LEU A 153 18.08 16.67 -24.92
C LEU A 153 18.51 15.25 -25.27
N GLN A 154 17.59 14.28 -25.29
CA GLN A 154 17.92 12.85 -25.37
C GLN A 154 17.73 12.24 -26.75
N GLU A 155 16.87 12.82 -27.59
CA GLU A 155 16.56 12.32 -28.93
C GLU A 155 16.92 13.31 -30.06
N PRO A 156 18.15 13.88 -30.06
CA PRO A 156 18.53 14.92 -31.03
C PRO A 156 18.49 14.42 -32.47
N ILE A 157 18.69 13.12 -32.70
CA ILE A 157 18.65 12.55 -34.05
C ILE A 157 17.22 12.54 -34.60
N GLU A 158 16.22 12.16 -33.79
CA GLU A 158 14.82 12.13 -34.22
C GLU A 158 14.31 13.56 -34.47
N VAL A 159 14.64 14.49 -33.56
CA VAL A 159 14.33 15.91 -33.73
C VAL A 159 14.92 16.44 -35.04
N GLN A 160 16.22 16.22 -35.29
CA GLN A 160 16.87 16.65 -36.53
C GLN A 160 16.23 16.05 -37.79
N GLN A 161 15.79 14.79 -37.73
CA GLN A 161 15.09 14.16 -38.86
C GLN A 161 13.74 14.83 -39.14
N LYS A 162 12.97 15.13 -38.10
CA LYS A 162 11.68 15.84 -38.22
C LYS A 162 11.85 17.28 -38.67
N VAL A 163 12.86 18.01 -38.18
CA VAL A 163 13.21 19.36 -38.68
C VAL A 163 13.52 19.30 -40.18
N LYS A 164 14.35 18.35 -40.61
CA LYS A 164 14.70 18.18 -42.03
C LYS A 164 13.46 17.87 -42.89
N GLN A 165 12.54 17.06 -42.36
CA GLN A 165 11.29 16.78 -43.05
C GLN A 165 10.43 18.05 -43.17
N ALA A 166 10.25 18.80 -42.09
CA ALA A 166 9.49 20.06 -42.07
C ALA A 166 10.07 21.10 -43.05
N LEU A 167 11.40 21.32 -43.04
CA LEU A 167 12.11 22.17 -44.00
C LEU A 167 11.78 21.80 -45.46
N SER A 168 11.79 20.50 -45.77
CA SER A 168 11.48 20.01 -47.11
C SER A 168 10.01 20.18 -47.48
N GLU A 169 9.09 20.02 -46.52
CA GLU A 169 7.64 20.17 -46.73
C GLU A 169 7.25 21.64 -46.93
N GLU A 170 7.93 22.55 -46.24
CA GLU A 170 7.76 24.00 -46.37
C GLU A 170 8.50 24.62 -47.57
N GLY A 171 9.38 23.85 -48.21
CA GLY A 171 10.06 24.24 -49.45
C GLY A 171 11.30 25.10 -49.25
N PHE A 172 11.99 24.95 -48.10
CA PHE A 172 13.31 25.54 -47.89
C PHE A 172 14.35 24.94 -48.86
N PRO A 173 15.42 25.69 -49.19
CA PRO A 173 16.51 25.16 -50.02
C PRO A 173 17.19 23.92 -49.41
N GLU A 174 17.63 22.97 -50.24
CA GLU A 174 18.24 21.71 -49.78
C GLU A 174 19.54 21.88 -48.96
N ASN A 175 20.16 23.06 -49.02
CA ASN A 175 21.35 23.39 -48.25
C ASN A 175 21.06 23.99 -46.86
N VAL A 176 19.80 24.27 -46.53
CA VAL A 176 19.37 24.69 -45.18
C VAL A 176 19.26 23.45 -44.29
N THR A 177 19.84 23.53 -43.11
CA THR A 177 19.87 22.45 -42.12
C THR A 177 19.18 22.89 -40.82
N ALA A 178 18.99 21.95 -39.89
CA ALA A 178 18.40 22.24 -38.59
C ALA A 178 19.20 23.26 -37.76
N ASP A 179 20.50 23.43 -38.03
CA ASP A 179 21.35 24.41 -37.35
C ASP A 179 21.18 25.84 -37.91
N ASP A 180 20.52 25.99 -39.06
CA ASP A 180 20.34 27.27 -39.76
C ASP A 180 19.00 27.96 -39.42
N VAL A 181 18.07 27.27 -38.76
CA VAL A 181 16.72 27.74 -38.49
C VAL A 181 16.35 27.60 -37.02
N ASP A 182 15.53 28.53 -36.54
CA ASP A 182 14.77 28.37 -35.30
C ASP A 182 13.58 27.43 -35.55
N TYR A 183 13.37 26.50 -34.62
CA TYR A 183 12.27 25.53 -34.64
C TYR A 183 11.75 25.26 -33.22
N SER A 184 10.53 24.76 -33.12
CA SER A 184 9.96 24.29 -31.85
C SER A 184 9.38 22.88 -31.94
N VAL A 185 9.58 22.09 -30.90
CA VAL A 185 8.91 20.80 -30.70
C VAL A 185 7.52 21.05 -30.11
N TYR A 186 6.48 20.49 -30.73
CA TYR A 186 5.10 20.71 -30.31
C TYR A 186 4.22 19.47 -30.50
N ASP A 187 2.95 19.56 -30.07
CA ASP A 187 1.93 18.49 -30.15
C ASP A 187 2.39 17.15 -29.56
N ILE A 188 3.10 17.21 -28.43
CA ILE A 188 3.58 16.02 -27.72
C ILE A 188 2.39 15.25 -27.15
N LYS A 189 2.28 13.98 -27.53
CA LYS A 189 1.22 13.06 -27.09
C LYS A 189 1.82 11.73 -26.67
N LEU A 190 1.36 11.20 -25.56
CA LEU A 190 1.64 9.82 -25.19
C LEU A 190 0.94 8.86 -26.17
N THR A 191 1.62 7.77 -26.51
CA THR A 191 1.06 6.71 -27.36
C THR A 191 0.22 5.72 -26.56
N GLU A 192 0.33 5.75 -25.24
CA GLU A 192 -0.38 4.87 -24.30
C GLU A 192 -1.11 5.69 -23.22
N SER A 193 -2.10 5.07 -22.58
CA SER A 193 -2.80 5.67 -21.43
C SER A 193 -1.98 5.54 -20.16
N PHE A 194 -2.26 6.41 -19.18
CA PHE A 194 -1.65 6.32 -17.86
C PHE A 194 -1.97 4.99 -17.15
N GLU A 195 -3.16 4.42 -17.36
CA GLU A 195 -3.51 3.08 -16.89
C GLU A 195 -2.52 2.01 -17.42
N SER A 196 -2.27 1.98 -18.73
CA SER A 196 -1.32 1.02 -19.33
C SER A 196 0.11 1.22 -18.86
N LEU A 197 0.52 2.47 -18.64
CA LEU A 197 1.83 2.78 -18.04
C LEU A 197 1.90 2.33 -16.58
N ALA A 198 0.84 2.56 -15.81
CA ALA A 198 0.77 2.15 -14.41
C ALA A 198 0.82 0.62 -14.27
N GLU A 199 0.05 -0.13 -15.07
CA GLU A 199 0.10 -1.60 -15.10
C GLU A 199 1.50 -2.13 -15.44
N ARG A 200 2.21 -1.46 -16.35
CA ARG A 200 3.56 -1.87 -16.76
C ARG A 200 4.60 -1.69 -15.66
N HIS A 201 4.50 -0.61 -14.90
CA HIS A 201 5.56 -0.18 -13.97
C HIS A 201 5.22 -0.39 -12.49
N ILE A 202 4.03 -0.90 -12.15
CA ILE A 202 3.61 -1.10 -10.76
C ILE A 202 4.58 -2.00 -9.97
N ASP A 203 5.11 -3.05 -10.61
CA ASP A 203 6.05 -4.01 -9.99
C ASP A 203 7.43 -3.40 -9.67
N ASP A 204 7.72 -2.21 -10.18
CA ASP A 204 9.00 -1.51 -9.97
C ASP A 204 8.90 -0.42 -8.89
N ILE A 205 7.70 -0.05 -8.45
CA ILE A 205 7.46 1.05 -7.50
C ILE A 205 8.27 0.89 -6.22
N GLU A 206 8.21 -0.28 -5.58
CA GLU A 206 8.97 -0.52 -4.35
C GLU A 206 10.49 -0.47 -4.59
N LYS A 207 10.97 -0.91 -5.76
CA LYS A 207 12.41 -0.87 -6.12
C LYS A 207 12.90 0.57 -6.27
N HIS A 208 12.03 1.45 -6.74
CA HIS A 208 12.31 2.89 -6.86
C HIS A 208 12.14 3.65 -5.52
N GLY A 209 11.59 2.99 -4.49
CA GLY A 209 11.41 3.56 -3.16
C GLY A 209 10.08 4.29 -3.00
N GLY A 210 9.07 3.92 -3.78
CA GLY A 210 7.72 4.45 -3.72
C GLY A 210 7.31 5.25 -4.96
N VAL A 211 6.01 5.51 -5.07
CA VAL A 211 5.35 6.18 -6.18
C VAL A 211 5.89 7.59 -6.38
N ASP A 212 5.94 8.41 -5.33
CA ASP A 212 6.44 9.77 -5.43
C ASP A 212 7.88 9.83 -5.96
N LYS A 213 8.71 8.85 -5.61
CA LYS A 213 10.10 8.80 -6.08
C LYS A 213 10.20 8.27 -7.50
N TYR A 214 9.41 7.25 -7.85
CA TYR A 214 9.28 6.77 -9.22
C TYR A 214 8.86 7.90 -10.18
N ILE A 215 7.81 8.66 -9.84
CA ILE A 215 7.32 9.78 -10.66
C ILE A 215 8.41 10.83 -10.89
N LYS A 216 9.15 11.19 -9.84
CA LYS A 216 10.19 12.23 -9.93
C LYS A 216 11.44 11.79 -10.70
N GLU A 217 11.82 10.52 -10.59
CA GLU A 217 13.15 10.08 -11.03
C GLU A 217 13.12 9.18 -12.26
N GLN A 218 12.02 8.45 -12.50
CA GLN A 218 11.99 7.34 -13.47
C GLN A 218 10.88 7.49 -14.52
N PHE A 219 9.69 7.95 -14.14
CA PHE A 219 8.51 8.00 -15.02
C PHE A 219 8.79 8.61 -16.41
N TYR A 220 9.37 9.81 -16.46
CA TYR A 220 9.69 10.45 -17.73
C TYR A 220 10.79 9.74 -18.53
N LYS A 221 11.73 9.08 -17.84
CA LYS A 221 12.77 8.30 -18.51
C LYS A 221 12.18 7.06 -19.16
N ASP A 222 11.20 6.41 -18.52
CA ASP A 222 10.53 5.25 -19.10
C ASP A 222 9.78 5.65 -20.38
N ILE A 223 9.06 6.78 -20.36
CA ILE A 223 8.37 7.30 -21.56
C ILE A 223 9.34 7.50 -22.73
N ILE A 224 10.51 8.10 -22.48
CA ILE A 224 11.55 8.32 -23.51
C ILE A 224 12.18 7.00 -23.96
N ASN A 225 12.69 6.20 -23.02
CA ASN A 225 13.42 4.96 -23.32
C ASN A 225 12.57 3.93 -24.08
N GLU A 226 11.27 3.91 -23.80
CA GLU A 226 10.32 2.99 -24.43
C GLU A 226 9.63 3.60 -25.66
N ASN A 227 9.96 4.84 -26.04
CA ASN A 227 9.38 5.57 -27.17
C ASN A 227 7.84 5.65 -27.09
N LEU A 228 7.30 5.99 -25.91
CA LEU A 228 5.86 6.02 -25.62
C LEU A 228 5.22 7.38 -25.92
N TYR A 229 5.76 8.09 -26.90
CA TYR A 229 5.35 9.43 -27.24
C TYR A 229 5.43 9.68 -28.74
N THR A 230 4.74 10.72 -29.18
CA THR A 230 4.81 11.29 -30.53
C THR A 230 4.90 12.80 -30.41
N PHE A 231 5.55 13.44 -31.37
CA PHE A 231 5.68 14.89 -31.45
C PHE A 231 5.77 15.38 -32.89
N SER A 232 5.57 16.68 -33.08
CA SER A 232 5.73 17.41 -34.32
C SER A 232 6.79 18.51 -34.15
N VAL A 233 7.30 19.03 -35.27
CA VAL A 233 8.26 20.13 -35.29
C VAL A 233 7.73 21.22 -36.22
N ASP A 234 7.75 22.46 -35.76
CA ASP A 234 7.36 23.65 -36.53
C ASP A 234 8.60 24.48 -36.81
N ILE A 235 8.74 25.00 -38.04
CA ILE A 235 9.84 25.91 -38.39
C ILE A 235 9.38 27.34 -38.12
N GLU A 236 10.08 28.04 -37.23
CA GLU A 236 9.72 29.41 -36.83
C GLU A 236 10.39 30.48 -37.71
N SER A 237 11.39 30.07 -38.50
CA SER A 237 12.14 30.93 -39.41
C SER A 237 11.38 31.18 -40.71
N ASP A 238 11.52 32.38 -41.30
CA ASP A 238 10.92 32.68 -42.60
C ASP A 238 11.76 32.08 -43.73
N ARG A 239 11.11 31.37 -44.66
CA ARG A 239 11.73 30.79 -45.85
C ARG A 239 12.42 31.84 -46.72
N GLU A 240 11.87 33.04 -46.82
CA GLU A 240 12.41 34.12 -47.67
C GLU A 240 13.79 34.60 -47.20
N ASP A 241 14.17 34.38 -45.94
CA ASP A 241 15.47 34.79 -45.40
C ASP A 241 16.64 33.92 -45.92
N PHE A 242 16.34 32.82 -46.60
CA PHE A 242 17.31 31.82 -47.07
C PHE A 242 17.35 31.66 -48.61
N GLU A 243 16.58 32.48 -49.35
CA GLU A 243 16.57 32.53 -50.83
C GLU A 243 17.71 33.39 -51.43
#